data_AF-A0A7G2JIK7-F1
#
_entry.id   AF-A0A7G2JIK7-F1
#
_cell.length_a   1.000
_cell.length_b   1.000
_cell.length_c   1.000
_cell.angle_alpha   90.00
_cell.angle_beta   90.00
_cell.angle_gamma   90.00
#
_symmetry.space_group_name_H-M   'P 1'
#
loop_
_entity.id
_entity.type
_entity.pdbx_description
1 polymer ?
#
loop_
_entity_poly.entity_id
_entity_poly.type
_entity_poly.pdbx_seq_one_letter_code
_entity_poly.pdbx_strand_id
1 'polypeptide(L)'
;MKKRTPTHRMSEDEFINSATSHTLLVPAPEAKPQGRKRTYKAISVSLTDNHVDAIDEIIMQAARNGVVRITRSDIIKLAIDRLAEKSEEHLLQLLKKL
;
A
#
# COMPACT_ATOMS: atom_id res chain seq x y z
N MET A 1 -22.92 25.97 41.99
CA MET A 1 -22.28 24.77 41.41
C MET A 1 -23.24 23.59 41.59
N LYS A 2 -23.96 23.18 40.53
CA LYS A 2 -24.87 22.01 40.59
C LYS A 2 -24.05 20.74 40.34
N LYS A 3 -23.88 19.92 41.39
CA LYS A 3 -23.29 18.58 41.30
C LYS A 3 -24.26 17.68 40.50
N ARG A 4 -23.80 17.10 39.39
CA ARG A 4 -24.55 16.09 38.63
C ARG A 4 -24.15 14.72 39.15
N THR A 5 -25.04 14.08 39.92
CA THR A 5 -24.93 12.66 40.24
C THR A 5 -25.61 11.88 39.10
N PRO A 6 -24.93 10.97 38.39
CA PRO A 6 -25.60 10.14 37.39
C PRO A 6 -26.28 8.97 38.10
N THR A 7 -27.61 9.04 38.25
CA THR A 7 -28.47 7.93 38.71
C THR A 7 -28.84 7.05 37.53
N HIS A 8 -27.86 6.41 36.91
CA HIS A 8 -28.15 5.35 35.94
C HIS A 8 -27.13 4.22 36.14
N ARG A 9 -27.56 3.16 36.82
CA ARG A 9 -26.83 1.90 36.84
C ARG A 9 -27.23 1.16 35.56
N MET A 10 -26.39 1.24 34.54
CA MET A 10 -26.57 0.46 33.32
C MET A 10 -26.51 -1.03 33.67
N SER A 11 -27.33 -1.85 33.02
CA SER A 11 -27.26 -3.31 33.16
C SER A 11 -25.99 -3.85 32.48
N GLU A 12 -25.55 -5.05 32.84
CA GLU A 12 -24.34 -5.66 32.26
C GLU A 12 -24.46 -5.84 30.74
N ASP A 13 -25.64 -6.21 30.25
CA ASP A 13 -25.93 -6.28 28.82
C ASP A 13 -25.85 -4.90 28.13
N GLU A 14 -26.27 -3.84 28.82
CA GLU A 14 -26.22 -2.48 28.30
C GLU A 14 -24.78 -1.95 28.24
N PHE A 15 -23.94 -2.32 29.21
CA PHE A 15 -22.50 -2.04 29.20
C PHE A 15 -21.80 -2.74 28.02
N ILE A 16 -22.07 -4.04 27.83
CA ILE A 16 -21.47 -4.84 26.74
C ILE A 16 -21.87 -4.27 25.37
N ASN A 17 -23.13 -3.88 25.20
CA ASN A 17 -23.62 -3.35 23.93
C ASN A 17 -23.22 -1.89 23.66
N SER A 18 -22.89 -1.10 24.69
CA SER A 18 -22.47 0.30 24.55
C SER A 18 -21.12 0.48 23.83
N ALA A 19 -20.27 -0.54 23.83
CA ALA A 19 -18.97 -0.52 23.14
C ALA A 19 -19.10 -0.74 21.62
N THR A 20 -20.29 -1.08 21.13
CA THR A 20 -20.56 -1.21 19.70
C THR A 20 -20.88 0.16 19.13
N SER A 21 -19.90 0.80 18.50
CA SER A 21 -20.06 2.05 17.77
C SER A 21 -21.12 1.87 16.66
N HIS A 22 -22.38 2.21 16.96
CA HIS A 22 -23.39 2.42 15.94
C HIS A 22 -23.05 3.73 15.24
N THR A 23 -22.34 3.63 14.12
CA THR A 23 -22.34 4.68 13.10
C THR A 23 -23.80 4.99 12.78
N LEU A 24 -24.24 6.19 13.18
CA LEU A 24 -25.48 6.80 12.71
C LEU A 24 -25.60 6.53 11.21
N LEU A 25 -26.73 5.97 10.80
CA LEU A 25 -27.06 5.66 9.41
C LEU A 25 -26.91 6.92 8.55
N VAL A 26 -25.74 7.10 7.95
CA VAL A 26 -25.54 7.97 6.80
C VAL A 26 -26.31 7.32 5.64
N PRO A 27 -27.17 8.04 4.90
CA PRO A 27 -27.86 7.46 3.76
C PRO A 27 -26.80 6.89 2.80
N ALA A 28 -27.05 5.65 2.35
CA ALA A 28 -26.11 4.85 1.59
C ALA A 28 -25.48 5.69 0.47
N PRO A 29 -24.13 5.78 0.39
CA PRO A 29 -23.52 6.35 -0.80
C PRO A 29 -23.90 5.43 -1.94
N GLU A 30 -24.48 6.02 -2.99
CA GLU A 30 -24.86 5.37 -4.23
C GLU A 30 -23.83 4.30 -4.61
N ALA A 31 -24.32 3.10 -4.91
CA ALA A 31 -23.52 1.96 -5.30
C ALA A 31 -22.63 2.36 -6.50
N LYS A 32 -21.40 2.78 -6.20
CA LYS A 32 -20.33 2.88 -7.19
C LYS A 32 -20.28 1.50 -7.85
N PRO A 33 -20.24 1.42 -9.19
CA PRO A 33 -20.13 0.13 -9.85
C PRO A 33 -18.94 -0.58 -9.23
N GLN A 34 -19.17 -1.79 -8.70
CA GLN A 34 -18.10 -2.71 -8.31
C GLN A 34 -17.34 -3.07 -9.58
N GLY A 35 -16.52 -2.13 -10.06
CA GLY A 35 -15.49 -2.39 -11.03
C GLY A 35 -14.67 -3.52 -10.44
N ARG A 36 -14.62 -4.63 -11.18
CA ARG A 36 -13.84 -5.83 -10.86
C ARG A 36 -12.52 -5.39 -10.24
N LYS A 37 -12.39 -5.51 -8.91
CA LYS A 37 -11.16 -5.15 -8.20
C LYS A 37 -10.07 -5.99 -8.83
N ARG A 38 -9.16 -5.37 -9.61
CA ARG A 38 -7.98 -6.07 -10.09
C ARG A 38 -7.19 -6.48 -8.85
N THR A 39 -7.33 -7.74 -8.47
CA THR A 39 -6.54 -8.35 -7.41
C THR A 39 -5.15 -8.57 -7.97
N TYR A 40 -4.27 -7.61 -7.73
CA TYR A 40 -2.85 -7.78 -8.00
C TYR A 40 -2.33 -8.87 -7.07
N LYS A 41 -1.77 -9.94 -7.66
CA LYS A 41 -1.03 -10.94 -6.89
C LYS A 41 0.36 -10.38 -6.64
N ALA A 42 0.69 -10.08 -5.39
CA ALA A 42 2.06 -9.75 -5.02
C ALA A 42 2.95 -10.97 -5.23
N ILE A 43 4.15 -10.74 -5.78
CA ILE A 43 5.17 -11.77 -5.97
C ILE A 43 6.33 -11.50 -5.02
N SER A 44 6.95 -12.58 -4.52
CA SER A 44 8.22 -12.50 -3.79
C SER A 44 9.35 -12.84 -4.74
N VAL A 45 10.45 -12.08 -4.66
CA VAL A 45 11.66 -12.29 -5.46
C VAL A 45 12.88 -12.20 -4.55
N SER A 46 13.90 -13.01 -4.85
CA SER A 46 15.17 -12.98 -4.14
C SER A 46 16.14 -12.03 -4.85
N LEU A 47 16.70 -11.09 -4.10
CA LEU A 47 17.74 -10.17 -4.53
C LEU A 47 18.89 -10.23 -3.51
N THR A 48 20.12 -9.99 -3.95
CA THR A 48 21.24 -9.81 -2.99
C THR A 48 21.14 -8.44 -2.33
N ASP A 49 21.74 -8.28 -1.15
CA ASP A 49 21.72 -7.03 -0.39
C ASP A 49 22.20 -5.85 -1.23
N ASN A 50 23.28 -6.02 -2.01
CA ASN A 50 23.81 -5.00 -2.91
C ASN A 50 22.76 -4.48 -3.92
N HIS A 51 21.86 -5.34 -4.42
CA HIS A 51 20.81 -4.91 -5.35
C HIS A 51 19.71 -4.14 -4.62
N VAL A 52 19.38 -4.53 -3.38
CA VAL A 52 18.42 -3.80 -2.55
C VAL A 52 18.95 -2.41 -2.20
N ASP A 53 20.22 -2.31 -1.82
CA ASP A 53 20.89 -1.04 -1.51
C ASP A 53 20.92 -0.12 -2.74
N ALA A 54 21.22 -0.66 -3.93
CA ALA A 54 21.19 0.11 -5.17
C ALA A 54 19.80 0.68 -5.48
N ILE A 55 18.73 -0.09 -5.22
CA ILE A 55 17.35 0.39 -5.38
C ILE A 55 17.05 1.51 -4.36
N ASP A 56 17.44 1.33 -3.10
CA ASP A 56 17.16 2.30 -2.04
C ASP A 56 17.93 3.61 -2.25
N GLU A 57 19.16 3.57 -2.77
CA GLU A 57 19.93 4.77 -3.14
C GLU A 57 19.22 5.56 -4.25
N ILE A 58 18.65 4.89 -5.26
CA ILE A 58 17.85 5.56 -6.30
C ILE A 58 16.61 6.23 -5.69
N ILE A 59 15.93 5.57 -4.75
CA ILE A 59 14.77 6.15 -4.05
C ILE A 59 15.19 7.38 -3.25
N MET A 60 16.32 7.32 -2.55
CA MET A 60 16.87 8.46 -1.82
C MET A 60 17.21 9.63 -2.74
N GLN A 61 17.85 9.36 -3.88
CA GLN A 61 18.16 10.38 -4.88
C GLN A 61 16.88 11.00 -5.47
N ALA A 62 15.87 10.19 -5.79
CA ALA A 62 14.57 10.68 -6.25
C ALA A 62 13.94 11.63 -5.22
N ALA A 63 13.93 11.23 -3.94
CA ALA A 63 13.39 12.04 -2.85
C ALA A 63 14.15 13.36 -2.67
N ARG A 64 15.49 13.36 -2.76
CA ARG A 64 16.31 14.58 -2.73
C ARG A 64 15.97 15.56 -3.86
N ASN A 65 15.54 15.04 -5.01
CA ASN A 65 15.11 15.82 -6.16
C ASN A 65 13.61 16.16 -6.14
N GLY A 66 12.93 15.97 -5.00
CA GLY A 66 11.51 16.30 -4.83
C GLY A 66 10.53 15.26 -5.38
N VAL A 67 11.02 14.15 -5.91
CA VAL A 67 10.18 13.03 -6.36
C VAL A 67 9.92 12.11 -5.17
N VAL A 68 8.82 12.38 -4.46
CA VAL A 68 8.42 11.66 -3.24
C VAL A 68 7.46 10.52 -3.56
N ARG A 69 7.30 9.58 -2.60
CA ARG A 69 6.39 8.42 -2.67
C ARG A 69 6.74 7.37 -3.74
N ILE A 70 8.03 7.27 -4.09
CA ILE A 70 8.55 6.18 -4.93
C ILE A 70 8.77 4.94 -4.08
N THR A 71 8.34 3.78 -4.59
CA THR A 71 8.54 2.48 -3.94
C THR A 71 9.56 1.63 -4.69
N ARG A 72 10.12 0.61 -4.03
CA ARG A 72 10.99 -0.39 -4.68
C ARG A 72 10.31 -1.02 -5.89
N SER A 73 9.01 -1.29 -5.80
CA SER A 73 8.22 -1.82 -6.93
C SER A 73 8.17 -0.87 -8.12
N ASP A 74 8.20 0.44 -7.92
CA ASP A 74 8.19 1.41 -9.02
C ASP A 74 9.53 1.46 -9.73
N ILE A 75 10.64 1.37 -8.98
CA ILE A 75 11.98 1.23 -9.56
C ILE A 75 12.11 -0.06 -10.37
N ILE A 76 11.61 -1.18 -9.83
CA ILE A 76 11.62 -2.47 -10.53
C ILE A 76 10.79 -2.40 -11.82
N LYS A 77 9.58 -1.82 -11.79
CA LYS A 77 8.76 -1.63 -13.01
C LYS A 77 9.48 -0.79 -14.05
N LEU A 78 10.08 0.33 -13.63
CA LEU A 78 10.84 1.21 -14.54
C LEU A 78 12.00 0.45 -15.20
N ALA A 79 12.72 -0.38 -14.45
CA ALA A 79 13.80 -1.20 -14.99
C ALA A 79 13.27 -2.22 -16.03
N ILE A 80 12.14 -2.87 -15.74
CA ILE A 80 11.50 -3.83 -16.66
C ILE A 80 11.05 -3.12 -17.94
N ASP A 81 10.39 -1.97 -17.82
CA ASP A 81 9.91 -1.19 -18.97
C ASP A 81 11.09 -0.79 -19.88
N ARG A 82 12.24 -0.42 -19.29
CA ARG A 82 13.47 -0.13 -20.03
C ARG A 82 14.12 -1.34 -20.70
N LEU A 83 14.01 -2.52 -20.08
CA LEU A 83 14.48 -3.76 -20.70
C LEU A 83 13.59 -4.17 -21.87
N ALA A 84 12.28 -3.91 -21.80
CA ALA A 84 11.33 -4.21 -22.87
C ALA A 84 11.56 -3.38 -24.15
N GLU A 85 12.24 -2.23 -24.05
CA GLU A 85 12.65 -1.40 -25.20
C GLU A 85 13.86 -2.00 -25.97
N LYS A 86 14.52 -3.05 -25.46
CA LYS A 86 15.71 -3.65 -26.06
C LYS A 86 15.36 -4.80 -27.01
N SER A 87 16.20 -5.04 -28.02
CA SER A 87 16.04 -6.21 -28.88
C SER A 87 16.33 -7.51 -28.12
N GLU A 88 15.73 -8.60 -28.60
CA GLU A 88 15.93 -9.92 -28.01
C GLU A 88 17.41 -10.32 -28.00
N GLU A 89 18.16 -10.06 -29.09
CA GLU A 89 19.59 -10.40 -29.13
C GLU A 89 20.39 -9.64 -28.07
N HIS A 90 20.04 -8.38 -27.83
CA HIS A 90 20.70 -7.57 -26.81
C HIS A 90 20.42 -8.10 -25.40
N LEU A 91 19.18 -8.49 -25.11
CA LEU A 91 18.82 -9.09 -23.83
C LEU A 91 19.58 -10.39 -23.60
N LEU A 92 19.66 -11.27 -24.60
CA LEU A 92 20.43 -12.52 -24.52
C LEU A 92 21.93 -12.25 -24.30
N GLN A 93 22.48 -11.20 -24.89
CA GLN A 93 23.87 -10.79 -24.66
C GLN A 93 24.11 -10.30 -23.23
N LEU A 94 23.17 -9.55 -22.64
CA LEU A 94 23.25 -9.11 -21.25
C LEU A 94 23.22 -10.30 -20.29
N LEU A 95 22.32 -11.27 -20.54
CA LEU A 95 22.20 -12.46 -19.71
C LEU A 95 23.45 -13.34 -19.70
N LYS A 96 24.21 -13.39 -20.81
CA LYS A 96 25.48 -14.13 -20.89
C LYS A 96 26.62 -13.52 -20.06
N LYS A 97 26.45 -12.28 -19.58
CA LYS A 97 27.45 -11.57 -18.78
C LYS A 97 27.18 -11.66 -17.27
N LEU A 98 26.03 -12.23 -16.88
CA LEU A 98 25.69 -12.56 -15.49
C LEU A 98 26.47 -13.80 -15.05
#